data_AF-A0A7K0RGX5-F1
#
_entry.id   AF-A0A7K0RGX5-F1
#
_cell.length_a   1.000
_cell.length_b   1.000
_cell.length_c   1.000
_cell.angle_alpha   90.00
_cell.angle_beta   90.00
_cell.angle_gamma   90.00
#
_symmetry.space_group_name_H-M   'P 1'
#
loop_
_entity.id
_entity.type
_entity.pdbx_description
1 polymer ?
#
loop_
_entity_poly.entity_id
_entity_poly.type
_entity_poly.pdbx_seq_one_letter_code
_entity_poly.pdbx_strand_id
1 'polypeptide(L)'
;SVDALLIHAVYLLNAASEDSDIRAKTLTSLIASLDAGEALGATAVVLHPGSAKGGDVGQAIERAGATIAEALAETGGCSLHLENTAGAGGTLGRSFDELGALIDAAGGSDRLGICLDSCHMLASGIEIRSADALTVAIDEAVAATGPGRIGSLHCNDSMMEFGSNRDRHADLGEGELGADGCAVFLSEPRFDQLPCVLETPGPEKKGPTAGQVAEAVKLRERGLKQRKKS
;
A
#
# COMPACT_ATOMS: atom_id res chain seq x y z
N SER A 1 1.77 -8.40 23.90
CA SER A 1 1.06 -7.22 23.39
C SER A 1 0.92 -7.38 21.88
N VAL A 2 -0.02 -6.67 21.26
CA VAL A 2 0.00 -6.43 19.82
C VAL A 2 0.64 -5.06 19.64
N ASP A 3 1.74 -4.99 18.89
CA ASP A 3 2.53 -3.74 18.79
C ASP A 3 2.06 -2.85 17.64
N ALA A 4 1.40 -3.43 16.62
CA ALA A 4 0.75 -2.70 15.54
C ALA A 4 -0.45 -3.49 14.99
N LEU A 5 -1.45 -2.75 14.49
CA LEU A 5 -2.65 -3.30 13.86
C LEU A 5 -2.97 -2.46 12.62
N LEU A 6 -3.17 -3.11 11.48
CA LEU A 6 -3.71 -2.49 10.27
C LEU A 6 -5.08 -3.08 9.98
N ILE A 7 -5.99 -2.24 9.51
CA ILE A 7 -7.30 -2.66 9.01
C ILE A 7 -7.32 -2.39 7.51
N HIS A 8 -7.55 -3.41 6.70
CA HIS A 8 -7.74 -3.19 5.26
C HIS A 8 -9.21 -2.88 4.99
N ALA A 9 -9.49 -1.75 4.34
CA ALA A 9 -10.84 -1.41 3.90
C ALA A 9 -11.31 -2.41 2.83
N VAL A 10 -12.62 -2.67 2.74
CA VAL A 10 -13.13 -3.73 1.85
C VAL A 10 -12.84 -3.40 0.37
N TYR A 11 -12.45 -4.39 -0.42
CA TYR A 11 -12.08 -4.20 -1.84
C TYR A 11 -13.22 -3.69 -2.74
N LEU A 12 -14.47 -3.73 -2.26
CA LEU A 12 -15.65 -3.26 -3.00
C LEU A 12 -15.79 -1.74 -3.02
N LEU A 13 -15.01 -1.02 -2.22
CA LEU A 13 -15.02 0.44 -2.18
C LEU A 13 -14.42 1.01 -3.47
N ASN A 14 -15.01 2.10 -3.96
CA ASN A 14 -14.41 2.91 -5.01
C ASN A 14 -14.69 4.39 -4.74
N ALA A 15 -13.71 5.07 -4.14
CA ALA A 15 -13.83 6.50 -3.82
C ALA A 15 -13.90 7.37 -5.07
N ALA A 16 -13.44 6.87 -6.22
CA ALA A 16 -13.46 7.55 -7.51
C ALA A 16 -14.77 7.35 -8.31
N SER A 17 -15.75 6.61 -7.77
CA SER A 17 -16.98 6.25 -8.49
C SER A 17 -17.82 7.47 -8.88
N GLU A 18 -18.29 7.49 -10.12
CA GLU A 18 -19.28 8.47 -10.61
C GLU A 18 -20.72 8.12 -10.19
N ASP A 19 -20.94 6.86 -9.82
CA ASP A 19 -22.22 6.38 -9.30
C ASP A 19 -22.40 6.83 -7.85
N SER A 20 -23.44 7.63 -7.60
CA SER A 20 -23.73 8.22 -6.29
C SER A 20 -24.00 7.18 -5.20
N ASP A 21 -24.60 6.04 -5.55
CA ASP A 21 -24.91 4.98 -4.59
C ASP A 21 -23.64 4.24 -4.19
N ILE A 22 -22.73 3.98 -5.15
CA ILE A 22 -21.41 3.41 -4.86
C ILE A 22 -20.58 4.38 -4.02
N ARG A 23 -20.61 5.68 -4.33
CA ARG A 23 -19.92 6.70 -3.54
C ARG A 23 -20.45 6.75 -2.10
N ALA A 24 -21.76 6.78 -1.90
CA ALA A 24 -22.37 6.82 -0.58
C ALA A 24 -22.06 5.58 0.27
N LYS A 25 -22.11 4.38 -0.35
CA LYS A 25 -21.69 3.13 0.30
C LYS A 25 -20.20 3.13 0.62
N THR A 26 -19.38 3.67 -0.29
CA THR A 26 -17.94 3.80 -0.10
C THR A 26 -17.62 4.65 1.13
N LEU A 27 -18.21 5.85 1.18
CA LEU A 27 -18.05 6.77 2.29
C LEU A 27 -18.49 6.14 3.63
N THR A 28 -19.69 5.56 3.66
CA THR A 28 -20.24 4.92 4.87
C THR A 28 -19.31 3.82 5.40
N SER A 29 -18.81 2.96 4.51
CA SER A 29 -17.92 1.86 4.90
C SER A 29 -16.53 2.35 5.31
N LEU A 30 -16.02 3.42 4.69
CA LEU A 30 -14.73 3.99 5.04
C LEU A 30 -14.77 4.66 6.42
N ILE A 31 -15.82 5.43 6.70
CA ILE A 31 -16.07 6.02 8.03
C ILE A 31 -16.11 4.91 9.09
N ALA A 32 -16.91 3.86 8.86
CA ALA A 32 -17.01 2.74 9.80
C ALA A 32 -15.66 2.02 10.02
N SER A 33 -14.81 1.95 8.99
CA SER A 33 -13.47 1.35 9.10
C SER A 33 -12.53 2.23 9.93
N LEU A 34 -12.58 3.55 9.73
CA LEU A 34 -11.79 4.52 10.49
C LEU A 34 -12.21 4.58 11.97
N ASP A 35 -13.50 4.59 12.24
CA ASP A 35 -14.03 4.53 13.61
C ASP A 35 -13.62 3.23 14.31
N ALA A 36 -13.69 2.09 13.61
CA ALA A 36 -13.20 0.82 14.13
C ALA A 36 -11.68 0.85 14.36
N GLY A 37 -10.92 1.47 13.46
CA GLY A 37 -9.49 1.68 13.60
C GLY A 37 -9.14 2.48 14.85
N GLU A 38 -9.85 3.59 15.09
CA GLU A 38 -9.66 4.40 16.31
C GLU A 38 -9.99 3.59 17.56
N ALA A 39 -11.16 2.92 17.58
CA ALA A 39 -11.60 2.13 18.73
C ALA A 39 -10.66 0.96 19.08
N LEU A 40 -9.98 0.40 18.09
CA LEU A 40 -9.03 -0.71 18.25
C LEU A 40 -7.58 -0.24 18.43
N GLY A 41 -7.30 1.05 18.33
CA GLY A 41 -5.93 1.58 18.34
C GLY A 41 -5.10 1.11 17.15
N ALA A 42 -5.73 0.96 15.98
CA ALA A 42 -5.04 0.60 14.74
C ALA A 42 -4.07 1.71 14.33
N THR A 43 -2.91 1.30 13.81
CA THR A 43 -1.93 2.22 13.22
C THR A 43 -2.55 2.99 12.05
N ALA A 44 -3.29 2.29 11.20
CA ALA A 44 -4.04 2.88 10.11
C ALA A 44 -5.11 1.94 9.55
N VAL A 45 -6.05 2.53 8.83
CA VAL A 45 -6.86 1.85 7.81
C VAL A 45 -6.12 1.94 6.48
N VAL A 46 -5.94 0.83 5.76
CA VAL A 46 -5.37 0.78 4.40
C VAL A 46 -6.48 0.80 3.37
N LEU A 47 -6.33 1.61 2.32
CA LEU A 47 -7.33 1.79 1.27
C LEU A 47 -6.68 1.80 -0.12
N HIS A 48 -7.16 0.93 -1.00
CA HIS A 48 -6.97 1.14 -2.44
C HIS A 48 -7.75 2.40 -2.86
N PRO A 49 -7.13 3.42 -3.48
CA PRO A 49 -7.76 4.74 -3.64
C PRO A 49 -9.00 4.76 -4.54
N GLY A 50 -9.23 3.70 -5.31
CA GLY A 50 -10.36 3.56 -6.22
C GLY A 50 -9.90 3.25 -7.64
N SER A 51 -10.82 3.39 -8.59
CA SER A 51 -10.55 3.13 -10.01
C SER A 51 -11.33 4.09 -10.90
N ALA A 52 -10.63 4.66 -11.89
CA ALA A 52 -11.20 5.41 -13.00
C ALA A 52 -11.96 4.51 -13.99
N LYS A 53 -11.78 3.18 -13.87
CA LYS A 53 -12.23 2.16 -14.82
C LYS A 53 -11.64 2.43 -16.22
N GLY A 54 -12.40 3.11 -17.07
CA GLY A 54 -11.96 3.55 -18.40
C GLY A 54 -12.13 5.06 -18.62
N GLY A 55 -12.43 5.81 -17.57
CA GLY A 55 -12.59 7.26 -17.59
C GLY A 55 -11.26 8.02 -17.42
N ASP A 56 -11.38 9.34 -17.26
CA ASP A 56 -10.23 10.23 -17.05
C ASP A 56 -9.64 10.07 -15.64
N VAL A 57 -8.33 9.83 -15.56
CA VAL A 57 -7.62 9.59 -14.30
C VAL A 57 -7.59 10.84 -13.42
N GLY A 58 -7.39 12.03 -13.99
CA GLY A 58 -7.35 13.27 -13.23
C GLY A 58 -8.69 13.56 -12.55
N GLN A 59 -9.80 13.46 -13.29
CA GLN A 59 -11.13 13.61 -12.72
C GLN A 59 -11.47 12.52 -11.69
N ALA A 60 -10.97 11.30 -11.88
CA ALA A 60 -11.13 10.22 -10.91
C ALA A 60 -10.38 10.49 -9.60
N ILE A 61 -9.16 11.06 -9.67
CA ILE A 61 -8.38 11.47 -8.50
C ILE A 61 -9.12 12.57 -7.71
N GLU A 62 -9.66 13.59 -8.38
CA GLU A 62 -10.43 14.65 -7.71
C GLU A 62 -11.66 14.09 -6.97
N ARG A 63 -12.40 13.17 -7.59
CA ARG A 63 -13.54 12.51 -6.94
C ARG A 63 -13.13 11.64 -5.74
N ALA A 64 -12.04 10.88 -5.89
CA ALA A 64 -11.49 10.07 -4.81
C ALA A 64 -11.06 10.95 -3.64
N GLY A 65 -10.28 12.00 -3.92
CA GLY A 65 -9.83 12.99 -2.95
C GLY A 65 -11.00 13.61 -2.17
N ALA A 66 -12.05 14.06 -2.86
CA ALA A 66 -13.24 14.62 -2.21
C ALA A 66 -13.93 13.61 -1.27
N THR A 67 -14.07 12.35 -1.68
CA THR A 67 -14.69 11.30 -0.85
C THR A 67 -13.81 10.94 0.36
N ILE A 68 -12.49 10.90 0.17
CA ILE A 68 -11.51 10.65 1.25
C ILE A 68 -11.50 11.81 2.24
N ALA A 69 -11.48 13.05 1.76
CA ALA A 69 -11.54 14.25 2.59
C ALA A 69 -12.81 14.28 3.45
N GLU A 70 -13.96 13.93 2.87
CA GLU A 70 -15.23 13.82 3.60
C GLU A 70 -15.16 12.75 4.69
N ALA A 71 -14.65 11.55 4.39
CA ALA A 71 -14.50 10.49 5.38
C ALA A 71 -13.57 10.89 6.53
N LEU A 72 -12.47 11.58 6.23
CA LEU A 72 -11.55 12.09 7.23
C LEU A 72 -12.19 13.22 8.06
N ALA A 73 -12.97 14.11 7.47
CA ALA A 73 -13.64 15.18 8.20
C ALA A 73 -14.70 14.65 9.19
N GLU A 74 -15.36 13.54 8.86
CA GLU A 74 -16.40 12.90 9.67
C GLU A 74 -15.83 11.99 10.79
N THR A 75 -14.52 11.73 10.81
CA THR A 75 -13.90 10.76 11.74
C THR A 75 -12.71 11.35 12.51
N GLY A 76 -12.40 10.76 13.67
CA GLY A 76 -11.29 11.11 14.56
C GLY A 76 -10.16 10.07 14.57
N GLY A 77 -9.04 10.39 15.21
CA GLY A 77 -8.07 9.42 15.77
C GLY A 77 -7.22 8.56 14.82
N CYS A 78 -7.81 7.83 13.87
CA CYS A 78 -7.12 6.83 13.06
C CYS A 78 -6.56 7.43 11.75
N SER A 79 -5.37 6.98 11.36
CA SER A 79 -4.77 7.32 10.07
C SER A 79 -5.40 6.52 8.93
N LEU A 80 -5.40 7.10 7.73
CA LEU A 80 -5.74 6.43 6.49
C LEU A 80 -4.49 6.32 5.63
N HIS A 81 -4.12 5.12 5.20
CA HIS A 81 -3.00 4.90 4.29
C HIS A 81 -3.50 4.52 2.90
N LEU A 82 -3.15 5.31 1.90
CA LEU A 82 -3.41 5.01 0.51
C LEU A 82 -2.40 3.99 0.00
N GLU A 83 -2.86 2.83 -0.45
CA GLU A 83 -1.98 1.80 -0.99
C GLU A 83 -1.66 2.08 -2.46
N ASN A 84 -0.38 1.95 -2.85
CA ASN A 84 -0.04 1.94 -4.27
C ASN A 84 -0.64 0.70 -4.94
N THR A 85 -1.10 0.82 -6.19
CA THR A 85 -1.76 -0.29 -6.88
C THR A 85 -0.97 -0.76 -8.10
N ALA A 86 -1.22 -1.98 -8.56
CA ALA A 86 -0.64 -2.47 -9.82
C ALA A 86 -1.17 -1.75 -11.08
N GLY A 87 -2.23 -0.94 -10.98
CA GLY A 87 -2.86 -0.26 -12.12
C GLY A 87 -3.86 -1.12 -12.93
N ALA A 88 -4.15 -2.35 -12.49
CA ALA A 88 -5.10 -3.24 -13.14
C ALA A 88 -6.51 -2.62 -13.18
N GLY A 89 -7.18 -2.63 -14.34
CA GLY A 89 -8.57 -2.16 -14.44
C GLY A 89 -8.75 -0.67 -14.12
N GLY A 90 -7.72 0.15 -14.34
CA GLY A 90 -7.76 1.60 -14.13
C GLY A 90 -7.76 2.00 -12.65
N THR A 91 -7.21 1.16 -11.76
CA THR A 91 -6.98 1.54 -10.36
C THR A 91 -6.05 2.74 -10.27
N LEU A 92 -6.36 3.63 -9.33
CA LEU A 92 -5.58 4.82 -9.02
C LEU A 92 -4.43 4.49 -8.07
N GLY A 93 -3.46 5.39 -7.98
CA GLY A 93 -2.28 5.20 -7.14
C GLY A 93 -1.28 4.22 -7.75
N ARG A 94 -1.28 4.06 -9.09
CA ARG A 94 -0.31 3.18 -9.77
C ARG A 94 1.10 3.75 -9.80
N SER A 95 1.23 5.07 -9.64
CA SER A 95 2.49 5.80 -9.51
C SER A 95 2.51 6.64 -8.25
N PHE A 96 3.69 7.03 -7.80
CA PHE A 96 3.83 7.94 -6.66
C PHE A 96 3.21 9.32 -6.94
N ASP A 97 3.27 9.81 -8.18
CA ASP A 97 2.63 11.06 -8.59
C ASP A 97 1.10 11.00 -8.42
N GLU A 98 0.47 9.87 -8.77
CA GLU A 98 -0.97 9.69 -8.53
C GLU A 98 -1.29 9.66 -7.03
N LEU A 99 -0.45 9.03 -6.20
CA LEU A 99 -0.61 9.04 -4.74
C LEU A 99 -0.47 10.46 -4.17
N GLY A 100 0.52 11.23 -4.64
CA GLY A 100 0.69 12.64 -4.28
C GLY A 100 -0.54 13.47 -4.66
N ALA A 101 -1.03 13.32 -5.89
CA ALA A 101 -2.23 14.01 -6.36
C ALA A 101 -3.50 13.61 -5.57
N LEU A 102 -3.63 12.34 -5.16
CA LEU A 102 -4.72 11.90 -4.29
C LEU A 102 -4.65 12.53 -2.90
N ILE A 103 -3.44 12.65 -2.34
CA ILE A 103 -3.22 13.32 -1.05
C ILE A 103 -3.60 14.79 -1.13
N ASP A 104 -3.17 15.48 -2.19
CA ASP A 104 -3.48 16.89 -2.42
C ASP A 104 -4.98 17.11 -2.63
N ALA A 105 -5.63 16.28 -3.46
CA ALA A 105 -7.07 16.32 -3.69
C ALA A 105 -7.89 16.02 -2.43
N ALA A 106 -7.33 15.24 -1.49
CA ALA A 106 -7.92 14.99 -0.18
C ALA A 106 -7.64 16.11 0.86
N GLY A 107 -6.99 17.20 0.46
CA GLY A 107 -6.68 18.34 1.33
C GLY A 107 -5.43 18.17 2.20
N GLY A 108 -4.60 17.15 1.93
CA GLY A 108 -3.27 17.02 2.53
C GLY A 108 -3.22 16.70 4.03
N SER A 109 -4.31 16.17 4.61
CA SER A 109 -4.42 15.85 6.05
C SER A 109 -3.18 15.13 6.60
N ASP A 110 -2.76 15.49 7.82
CA ASP A 110 -1.64 14.82 8.50
C ASP A 110 -1.93 13.36 8.86
N ARG A 111 -3.21 12.95 8.87
CA ARG A 111 -3.63 11.56 9.06
C ARG A 111 -3.59 10.73 7.77
N LEU A 112 -3.31 11.35 6.63
CA LEU A 112 -3.26 10.66 5.35
C LEU A 112 -1.82 10.26 5.04
N GLY A 113 -1.55 8.95 5.06
CA GLY A 113 -0.27 8.36 4.70
C GLY A 113 -0.39 7.48 3.46
N ILE A 114 0.66 6.70 3.20
CA ILE A 114 0.69 5.66 2.17
C ILE A 114 1.12 4.32 2.73
N CYS A 115 0.55 3.26 2.15
CA CYS A 115 1.01 1.88 2.31
C CYS A 115 1.79 1.50 1.04
N LEU A 116 3.01 0.99 1.19
CA LEU A 116 3.78 0.49 0.06
C LEU A 116 3.66 -1.03 -0.04
N ASP A 117 3.05 -1.51 -1.11
CA ASP A 117 3.00 -2.92 -1.49
C ASP A 117 4.08 -3.23 -2.54
N SER A 118 4.98 -4.16 -2.20
CA SER A 118 6.11 -4.53 -3.07
C SER A 118 5.71 -5.25 -4.36
N CYS A 119 4.64 -6.04 -4.35
CA CYS A 119 4.12 -6.67 -5.56
C CYS A 119 3.53 -5.62 -6.50
N HIS A 120 2.74 -4.69 -5.97
CA HIS A 120 2.15 -3.59 -6.73
C HIS A 120 3.21 -2.67 -7.33
N MET A 121 4.26 -2.33 -6.57
CA MET A 121 5.39 -1.54 -7.09
C MET A 121 6.03 -2.24 -8.30
N LEU A 122 6.35 -3.52 -8.18
CA LEU A 122 6.97 -4.27 -9.28
C LEU A 122 6.02 -4.38 -10.48
N ALA A 123 4.75 -4.69 -10.23
CA ALA A 123 3.73 -4.86 -11.27
C ALA A 123 3.40 -3.54 -11.99
N SER A 124 3.50 -2.39 -11.33
CA SER A 124 3.28 -1.07 -11.95
C SER A 124 4.52 -0.52 -12.68
N GLY A 125 5.66 -1.22 -12.59
CA GLY A 125 6.90 -0.90 -13.30
C GLY A 125 7.91 -0.11 -12.48
N ILE A 126 7.85 -0.19 -11.15
CA ILE A 126 8.80 0.44 -10.23
C ILE A 126 9.85 -0.61 -9.84
N GLU A 127 11.12 -0.35 -10.17
CA GLU A 127 12.21 -1.29 -9.91
C GLU A 127 12.64 -1.22 -8.44
N ILE A 128 12.60 -2.36 -7.75
CA ILE A 128 12.88 -2.47 -6.32
C ILE A 128 13.76 -3.68 -5.96
N ARG A 129 14.26 -4.44 -6.95
CA ARG A 129 15.02 -5.68 -6.72
C ARG A 129 16.44 -5.45 -6.20
N SER A 130 16.98 -4.24 -6.35
CA SER A 130 18.29 -3.85 -5.80
C SER A 130 18.15 -2.74 -4.77
N ALA A 131 19.09 -2.66 -3.83
CA ALA A 131 19.08 -1.65 -2.78
C ALA A 131 19.12 -0.21 -3.35
N ASP A 132 19.88 0.00 -4.43
CA ASP A 132 19.97 1.30 -5.10
C ASP A 132 18.65 1.66 -5.78
N ALA A 133 18.04 0.72 -6.51
CA ALA A 133 16.77 0.97 -7.18
C ALA A 133 15.63 1.23 -6.18
N LEU A 134 15.57 0.44 -5.11
CA LEU A 134 14.63 0.72 -4.03
C LEU A 134 14.90 2.07 -3.36
N THR A 135 16.17 2.44 -3.16
CA THR A 135 16.50 3.74 -2.56
C THR A 135 15.93 4.89 -3.40
N VAL A 136 16.12 4.83 -4.72
CA VAL A 136 15.57 5.79 -5.69
C VAL A 136 14.04 5.79 -5.64
N ALA A 137 13.40 4.62 -5.68
CA ALA A 137 11.94 4.53 -5.63
C ALA A 137 11.35 5.16 -4.35
N ILE A 138 12.00 4.97 -3.20
CA ILE A 138 11.54 5.60 -1.95
C ILE A 138 11.82 7.10 -1.92
N ASP A 139 12.92 7.58 -2.53
CA ASP A 139 13.14 9.01 -2.70
C ASP A 139 12.06 9.66 -3.58
N GLU A 140 11.66 9.00 -4.67
CA GLU A 140 10.56 9.43 -5.53
C GLU A 140 9.21 9.43 -4.79
N ALA A 141 8.93 8.38 -4.00
CA ALA A 141 7.72 8.30 -3.18
C ALA A 141 7.64 9.45 -2.16
N VAL A 142 8.74 9.75 -1.48
CA VAL A 142 8.83 10.88 -0.53
C VAL A 142 8.71 12.22 -1.24
N ALA A 143 9.30 12.38 -2.43
CA ALA A 143 9.19 13.61 -3.20
C ALA A 143 7.76 13.88 -3.67
N ALA A 144 7.04 12.84 -4.11
CA ALA A 144 5.68 12.97 -4.63
C ALA A 144 4.63 13.13 -3.51
N THR A 145 4.78 12.43 -2.39
CA THR A 145 3.76 12.40 -1.33
C THR A 145 4.07 13.30 -0.14
N GLY A 146 5.33 13.69 0.03
CA GLY A 146 5.83 14.47 1.15
C GLY A 146 6.49 13.61 2.24
N PRO A 147 7.35 14.23 3.07
CA PRO A 147 8.09 13.52 4.11
C PRO A 147 7.18 12.96 5.19
N GLY A 148 7.50 11.77 5.69
CA GLY A 148 6.80 11.14 6.82
C GLY A 148 5.47 10.47 6.49
N ARG A 149 5.08 10.38 5.20
CA ARG A 149 3.82 9.74 4.81
C ARG A 149 3.88 8.23 4.61
N ILE A 150 5.05 7.63 4.41
CA ILE A 150 5.19 6.16 4.36
C ILE A 150 4.98 5.61 5.76
N GLY A 151 3.82 5.00 6.00
CA GLY A 151 3.39 4.60 7.34
C GLY A 151 3.13 3.10 7.52
N SER A 152 2.99 2.34 6.43
CA SER A 152 2.82 0.88 6.47
C SER A 152 3.33 0.21 5.21
N LEU A 153 3.51 -1.10 5.27
CA LEU A 153 4.05 -1.90 4.18
C LEU A 153 3.23 -3.17 4.00
N HIS A 154 3.03 -3.55 2.75
CA HIS A 154 2.69 -4.92 2.38
C HIS A 154 3.92 -5.52 1.68
N CYS A 155 4.41 -6.66 2.19
CA CYS A 155 5.51 -7.36 1.55
C CYS A 155 4.99 -8.63 0.89
N ASN A 156 4.89 -8.55 -0.43
CA ASN A 156 4.38 -9.59 -1.30
C ASN A 156 5.36 -9.78 -2.46
N ASP A 157 5.66 -11.03 -2.79
CA ASP A 157 6.33 -11.34 -4.05
C ASP A 157 5.29 -11.27 -5.19
N SER A 158 5.74 -11.08 -6.43
CA SER A 158 4.86 -10.98 -7.59
C SER A 158 4.92 -12.25 -8.41
N MET A 159 3.77 -12.89 -8.63
CA MET A 159 3.66 -13.98 -9.61
C MET A 159 3.76 -13.45 -11.06
N MET A 160 3.65 -12.13 -11.24
CA MET A 160 3.58 -11.48 -12.53
C MET A 160 4.86 -10.71 -12.86
N GLU A 161 5.13 -10.61 -14.16
CA GLU A 161 6.26 -9.86 -14.70
C GLU A 161 6.25 -8.39 -14.29
N PHE A 162 7.45 -7.80 -14.23
CA PHE A 162 7.66 -6.37 -14.03
C PHE A 162 6.87 -5.53 -15.05
N GLY A 163 6.13 -4.52 -14.57
CA GLY A 163 5.33 -3.64 -15.42
C GLY A 163 4.12 -4.30 -16.09
N SER A 164 3.70 -5.48 -15.62
CA SER A 164 2.56 -6.21 -16.19
C SER A 164 1.19 -5.59 -15.91
N ASN A 165 1.11 -4.64 -14.97
CA ASN A 165 -0.11 -4.10 -14.40
C ASN A 165 -1.09 -5.17 -13.87
N ARG A 166 -0.56 -6.29 -13.34
CA ARG A 166 -1.35 -7.40 -12.83
C ARG A 166 -1.03 -7.68 -11.37
N ASP A 167 -2.06 -7.57 -10.54
CA ASP A 167 -2.01 -7.90 -9.12
C ASP A 167 -2.23 -9.42 -8.92
N ARG A 168 -1.13 -10.15 -8.74
CA ARG A 168 -1.12 -11.54 -8.28
C ARG A 168 0.07 -11.79 -7.36
N HIS A 169 -0.21 -11.89 -6.06
CA HIS A 169 0.80 -12.17 -5.05
C HIS A 169 1.33 -13.61 -5.16
N ALA A 170 2.62 -13.77 -4.87
CA ALA A 170 3.30 -15.03 -4.62
C ALA A 170 3.84 -15.05 -3.18
N ASP A 171 4.16 -16.26 -2.68
CA ASP A 171 4.91 -16.38 -1.43
C ASP A 171 6.32 -15.79 -1.60
N LEU A 172 6.90 -15.29 -0.51
CA LEU A 172 8.19 -14.59 -0.56
C LEU A 172 9.29 -15.48 -1.13
N GLY A 173 9.88 -15.06 -2.25
CA GLY A 173 10.95 -15.79 -2.92
C GLY A 173 10.51 -16.71 -4.04
N GLU A 174 9.20 -16.87 -4.25
CA GLU A 174 8.61 -17.75 -5.27
C GLU A 174 8.11 -16.99 -6.51
N GLY A 175 8.35 -15.67 -6.59
CA GLY A 175 7.96 -14.82 -7.71
C GLY A 175 9.11 -14.04 -8.34
N GLU A 176 8.74 -13.00 -9.10
CA GLU A 176 9.64 -12.15 -9.89
C GLU A 176 10.44 -11.15 -9.06
N LEU A 177 9.96 -10.79 -7.85
CA LEU A 177 10.76 -10.02 -6.90
C LEU A 177 11.86 -10.93 -6.34
N GLY A 178 11.50 -12.19 -6.07
CA GLY A 178 12.39 -13.23 -5.60
C GLY A 178 12.92 -12.96 -4.19
N ALA A 179 13.67 -13.92 -3.65
CA ALA A 179 14.10 -13.85 -2.25
C ALA A 179 15.02 -12.65 -2.01
N ASP A 180 15.88 -12.33 -2.99
CA ASP A 180 16.84 -11.23 -2.89
C ASP A 180 16.14 -9.87 -2.94
N GLY A 181 15.15 -9.68 -3.83
CA GLY A 181 14.33 -8.47 -3.84
C GLY A 181 13.49 -8.32 -2.57
N CYS A 182 12.90 -9.41 -2.07
CA CYS A 182 12.18 -9.40 -0.80
C CYS A 182 13.10 -9.00 0.37
N ALA A 183 14.33 -9.54 0.41
CA ALA A 183 15.31 -9.18 1.41
C ALA A 183 15.74 -7.69 1.30
N VAL A 184 15.89 -7.18 0.08
CA VAL A 184 16.17 -5.75 -0.18
C VAL A 184 15.05 -4.87 0.34
N PHE A 185 13.78 -5.19 0.00
CA PHE A 185 12.59 -4.46 0.44
C PHE A 185 12.45 -4.42 1.95
N LEU A 186 12.47 -5.60 2.60
CA LEU A 186 12.30 -5.73 4.04
C LEU A 186 13.43 -5.09 4.86
N SER A 187 14.59 -4.81 4.25
CA SER A 187 15.77 -4.26 4.91
C SER A 187 16.01 -2.77 4.63
N GLU A 188 15.10 -2.09 3.94
CA GLU A 188 15.22 -0.65 3.72
C GLU A 188 15.24 0.12 5.05
N PRO A 189 16.27 0.94 5.34
CA PRO A 189 16.40 1.60 6.64
C PRO A 189 15.22 2.49 7.01
N ARG A 190 14.58 3.14 6.03
CA ARG A 190 13.40 3.99 6.25
C ARG A 190 12.14 3.21 6.65
N PHE A 191 12.17 1.90 6.51
CA PHE A 191 11.08 1.00 6.89
C PHE A 191 11.24 0.44 8.31
N ASP A 192 12.27 0.85 9.05
CA ASP A 192 12.42 0.41 10.43
C ASP A 192 11.24 0.87 11.29
N GLN A 193 10.76 -0.02 12.16
CA GLN A 193 9.56 0.15 13.00
C GLN A 193 8.22 0.28 12.28
N LEU A 194 8.17 0.30 10.94
CA LEU A 194 6.88 0.31 10.22
C LEU A 194 6.19 -1.05 10.30
N PRO A 195 4.86 -1.09 10.48
CA PRO A 195 4.11 -2.33 10.36
C PRO A 195 4.21 -2.88 8.94
N CYS A 196 4.55 -4.16 8.84
CA CYS A 196 4.63 -4.88 7.57
C CYS A 196 3.71 -6.10 7.63
N VAL A 197 2.76 -6.17 6.70
CA VAL A 197 1.82 -7.29 6.56
C VAL A 197 2.18 -8.12 5.33
N LEU A 198 2.03 -9.44 5.47
CA LEU A 198 2.11 -10.36 4.34
C LEU A 198 0.69 -10.63 3.86
N GLU A 199 0.47 -10.59 2.55
CA GLU A 199 -0.81 -10.95 1.91
C GLU A 199 -0.59 -12.08 0.90
N THR A 200 0.43 -12.91 1.19
CA THR A 200 0.82 -14.02 0.34
C THR A 200 -0.21 -15.15 0.42
N PRO A 201 -0.35 -15.98 -0.63
CA PRO A 201 -1.33 -17.07 -0.64
C PRO A 201 -1.05 -18.12 0.46
N GLY A 202 0.22 -18.33 0.83
CA GLY A 202 0.64 -19.38 1.74
C GLY A 202 0.50 -20.79 1.15
N PRO A 203 1.02 -21.81 1.85
CA PRO A 203 1.13 -23.17 1.33
C PRO A 203 -0.23 -23.82 1.00
N GLU A 204 -1.28 -23.49 1.77
CA GLU A 204 -2.64 -24.00 1.55
C GLU A 204 -3.54 -23.04 0.77
N LYS A 205 -3.02 -21.91 0.27
CA LYS A 205 -3.81 -20.84 -0.37
C LYS A 205 -4.89 -20.26 0.55
N LYS A 206 -4.60 -20.16 1.84
CA LYS A 206 -5.48 -19.62 2.89
C LYS A 206 -4.90 -18.39 3.57
N GLY A 207 -3.84 -17.81 3.01
CA GLY A 207 -3.10 -16.68 3.57
C GLY A 207 -1.78 -17.10 4.23
N PRO A 208 -1.01 -16.12 4.69
CA PRO A 208 0.29 -16.34 5.31
C PRO A 208 0.16 -17.10 6.63
N THR A 209 1.18 -17.88 6.94
CA THR A 209 1.29 -18.62 8.21
C THR A 209 2.40 -18.03 9.07
N ALA A 210 2.48 -18.45 10.34
CA ALA A 210 3.63 -18.11 11.19
C ALA A 210 4.98 -18.53 10.55
N GLY A 211 4.99 -19.57 9.72
CA GLY A 211 6.17 -19.98 8.95
C GLY A 211 6.57 -18.94 7.89
N GLN A 212 5.61 -18.37 7.17
CA GLN A 212 5.87 -17.30 6.19
C GLN A 212 6.36 -16.02 6.86
N VAL A 213 5.79 -15.65 8.02
CA VAL A 213 6.28 -14.53 8.83
C VAL A 213 7.72 -14.77 9.29
N ALA A 214 8.04 -15.97 9.78
CA ALA A 214 9.39 -16.32 10.18
C ALA A 214 10.38 -16.25 9.00
N GLU A 215 9.95 -16.59 7.78
CA GLU A 215 10.77 -16.45 6.58
C GLU A 215 11.01 -14.99 6.22
N ALA A 216 9.99 -14.14 6.27
CA ALA A 216 10.16 -12.69 6.10
C ALA A 216 11.19 -12.11 7.08
N VAL A 217 11.17 -12.53 8.35
CA VAL A 217 12.18 -12.11 9.35
C VAL A 217 13.60 -12.52 8.93
N LYS A 218 13.79 -13.76 8.46
CA LYS A 218 15.11 -14.21 7.96
C LYS A 218 15.57 -13.40 6.74
N LEU A 219 14.65 -13.12 5.81
CA LEU A 219 14.94 -12.30 4.63
C LEU A 219 15.35 -10.88 5.03
N ARG A 220 14.65 -10.25 5.99
CA ARG A 220 15.04 -8.96 6.58
C ARG A 220 16.45 -9.02 7.17
N GLU A 221 16.75 -10.00 8.01
CA GLU A 221 18.08 -10.16 8.62
C GLU A 221 19.18 -10.32 7.55
N ARG A 222 18.89 -11.07 6.50
CA ARG A 222 19.80 -11.27 5.37
C ARG A 222 20.05 -9.97 4.62
N GLY A 223 19.00 -9.21 4.29
CA GLY A 223 19.12 -7.91 3.64
C GLY A 223 19.91 -6.90 4.47
N LEU A 224 19.64 -6.83 5.78
CA LEU A 224 20.40 -5.98 6.72
C LEU A 224 21.90 -6.33 6.76
N LYS A 225 22.24 -7.62 6.68
CA LYS A 225 23.65 -8.08 6.60
C LYS A 225 24.30 -7.71 5.26
N GLN A 226 23.55 -7.71 4.17
CA GLN A 226 24.05 -7.33 2.85
C GLN A 226 24.34 -5.83 2.78
N ARG A 227 23.42 -4.97 3.27
CA ARG A 227 23.59 -3.51 3.29
C ARG A 227 24.75 -3.03 4.17
N LYS A 228 25.13 -3.77 5.21
CA LYS A 228 26.31 -3.45 6.04
C LYS A 228 27.65 -3.71 5.34
N LYS A 229 27.65 -4.46 4.23
CA LYS A 229 28.86 -4.86 3.48
C LYS A 229 29.09 -4.02 2.23
N SER A 230 28.06 -3.34 1.73
CA SER A 230 28.11 -2.35 0.64
C SER A 230 28.54 -0.99 1.17
#